data_AF-A0A3A0BYG3-F1
#
_entry.id   AF-A0A3A0BYG3-F1
#
_cell.length_a   1.000
_cell.length_b   1.000
_cell.length_c   1.000
_cell.angle_alpha   90.00
_cell.angle_beta   90.00
_cell.angle_gamma   90.00
#
_symmetry.space_group_name_H-M   'P 1'
#
loop_
_entity.id
_entity.type
_entity.pdbx_description
1 polymer ?
#
loop_
_entity_poly.entity_id
_entity_poly.type
_entity_poly.pdbx_seq_one_letter_code
_entity_poly.pdbx_strand_id
1 'polypeptide(L)'
;MSPCLYALLVGINDYPDPRHRLAGCVNDVTRMERYLRARTAQERFDLQLQTLTDSQAGRDAIVAAFGRLGPARAGDVVFFFFSGHGSQAVTPPELRPDEPDGLDETLVCWDSRTPGGWDLADKELAQLIAAAGAQGAHVLVILDCCHSGSGTRAPLQAANERRIARDERPRPFTSYL
;
A
#
# COMPACT_ATOMS: atom_id res chain seq x y z
N MET A 1 -15.79 -9.76 -24.50
CA MET A 1 -14.43 -9.81 -23.90
C MET A 1 -14.58 -10.32 -22.48
N SER A 2 -13.67 -11.17 -22.03
CA SER A 2 -13.61 -11.52 -20.60
C SER A 2 -13.24 -10.28 -19.78
N PRO A 3 -13.79 -10.11 -18.58
CA PRO A 3 -13.37 -9.03 -17.69
C PRO A 3 -11.91 -9.24 -17.26
N CYS A 4 -11.17 -8.14 -17.10
CA CYS A 4 -9.80 -8.16 -16.59
C CYS A 4 -9.77 -7.89 -15.08
N LEU A 5 -8.88 -8.59 -14.38
CA LEU A 5 -8.45 -8.24 -13.03
C LEU A 5 -7.02 -7.69 -13.11
N TYR A 6 -6.87 -6.39 -12.84
CA TYR A 6 -5.58 -5.72 -12.71
C TYR A 6 -5.19 -5.72 -11.24
N ALA A 7 -4.13 -6.44 -10.87
CA ALA A 7 -3.71 -6.60 -9.49
C ALA A 7 -2.30 -6.07 -9.26
N LEU A 8 -2.14 -5.23 -8.23
CA LEU A 8 -0.86 -4.82 -7.68
C LEU A 8 -0.72 -5.37 -6.26
N LEU A 9 0.24 -6.28 -6.06
CA LEU A 9 0.54 -6.87 -4.76
C LEU A 9 1.88 -6.35 -4.24
N VAL A 10 1.88 -5.79 -3.03
CA VAL A 10 3.06 -5.21 -2.40
C VAL A 10 3.31 -5.88 -1.06
N GLY A 11 4.54 -6.34 -0.82
CA GLY A 11 4.92 -7.05 0.39
C GLY A 11 6.33 -6.71 0.83
N ILE A 12 6.50 -6.16 2.03
CA ILE A 12 7.81 -5.67 2.49
C ILE A 12 8.19 -6.34 3.81
N ASN A 13 9.26 -7.13 3.78
CA ASN A 13 9.89 -7.75 4.95
C ASN A 13 11.24 -7.09 5.24
N ASP A 14 12.08 -6.94 4.22
CA ASP A 14 13.47 -6.51 4.33
C ASP A 14 13.60 -4.98 4.30
N TYR A 15 12.99 -4.31 5.28
CA TYR A 15 13.19 -2.88 5.47
C TYR A 15 14.69 -2.57 5.72
N PRO A 16 15.22 -1.43 5.22
CA PRO A 16 16.63 -1.08 5.33
C PRO A 16 17.16 -1.04 6.76
N ASP A 17 16.34 -0.57 7.71
CA ASP A 17 16.65 -0.67 9.14
C ASP A 17 16.31 -2.08 9.65
N PRO A 18 17.30 -2.87 10.12
CA PRO A 18 17.06 -4.22 10.60
C PRO A 18 16.04 -4.33 11.73
N ARG A 19 15.83 -3.24 12.50
CA ARG A 19 14.85 -3.19 13.60
C ARG A 19 13.40 -3.19 13.11
N HIS A 20 13.17 -2.80 11.87
CA HIS A 20 11.85 -2.73 11.24
C HIS A 20 11.58 -3.93 10.31
N ARG A 21 12.41 -4.98 10.37
CA ARG A 21 12.21 -6.13 9.49
C ARG A 21 11.03 -6.99 9.94
N LEU A 22 10.24 -7.41 8.95
CA LEU A 22 9.12 -8.33 9.11
C LEU A 22 9.46 -9.68 8.47
N ALA A 23 8.63 -10.69 8.71
CA ALA A 23 8.82 -12.03 8.13
C ALA A 23 7.60 -12.55 7.34
N GLY A 24 6.44 -11.92 7.47
CA GLY A 24 5.17 -12.43 6.92
C GLY A 24 4.76 -11.85 5.56
N CYS A 25 5.18 -10.63 5.25
CA CYS A 25 4.56 -9.82 4.20
C CYS A 25 4.77 -10.38 2.79
N VAL A 26 5.98 -10.87 2.50
CA VAL A 26 6.27 -11.55 1.22
C VAL A 26 5.50 -12.88 1.09
N ASN A 27 5.30 -13.60 2.20
CA ASN A 27 4.46 -14.79 2.19
C ASN A 27 2.98 -14.44 1.94
N ASP A 28 2.49 -13.33 2.49
CA ASP A 28 1.11 -12.88 2.26
C ASP A 28 0.88 -12.56 0.78
N VAL A 29 1.81 -11.85 0.15
CA VAL A 29 1.83 -11.60 -1.31
C VAL A 29 1.82 -12.92 -2.08
N THR A 30 2.70 -13.86 -1.73
CA THR A 30 2.78 -15.17 -2.40
C THR A 30 1.45 -15.94 -2.32
N ARG A 31 0.79 -15.89 -1.16
CA ARG A 31 -0.51 -16.55 -0.95
C ARG A 31 -1.62 -15.87 -1.73
N MET A 32 -1.63 -14.54 -1.76
CA MET A 32 -2.60 -13.75 -2.50
C MET A 32 -2.46 -13.98 -4.00
N GLU A 33 -1.24 -13.94 -4.54
CA GLU A 33 -0.96 -14.26 -5.95
C GLU A 33 -1.51 -15.64 -6.32
N ARG A 34 -1.20 -16.67 -5.54
CA ARG A 34 -1.68 -18.02 -5.77
C ARG A 34 -3.22 -18.09 -5.76
N TYR A 35 -3.86 -17.40 -4.81
CA TYR A 35 -5.31 -17.31 -4.73
C TYR A 35 -5.91 -16.65 -5.98
N LEU A 36 -5.38 -15.50 -6.41
CA LEU A 36 -5.85 -14.80 -7.60
C LEU A 36 -5.71 -15.64 -8.86
N ARG A 37 -4.56 -16.30 -9.06
CA ARG A 37 -4.34 -17.18 -10.22
C ARG A 37 -5.33 -18.33 -10.25
N ALA A 38 -5.58 -18.98 -9.11
CA ALA A 38 -6.55 -20.07 -9.03
C ALA A 38 -7.98 -19.59 -9.30
N ARG A 39 -8.37 -18.46 -8.71
CA ARG A 39 -9.73 -17.92 -8.81
C ARG A 39 -10.05 -17.39 -10.19
N THR A 40 -9.14 -16.62 -10.79
CA THR A 40 -9.32 -16.05 -12.14
C THR A 40 -9.39 -17.14 -13.21
N ALA A 41 -8.63 -18.23 -13.07
CA ALA A 41 -8.74 -19.40 -13.95
C ALA A 41 -10.12 -20.08 -13.88
N GLN A 42 -10.72 -20.14 -12.68
CA GLN A 42 -12.06 -20.70 -12.50
C GLN A 42 -13.17 -19.79 -13.06
N GLU A 43 -13.04 -18.47 -12.88
CA GLU A 43 -14.07 -17.49 -13.29
C GLU A 43 -13.86 -16.89 -14.67
N ARG A 44 -12.80 -17.30 -15.38
CA ARG A 44 -12.45 -16.83 -16.73
C ARG A 44 -12.18 -15.32 -16.80
N PHE A 45 -11.60 -14.75 -15.75
CA PHE A 45 -10.99 -13.42 -15.77
C PHE A 45 -9.61 -13.49 -16.41
N ASP A 46 -9.24 -12.46 -17.17
CA ASP A 46 -7.85 -12.26 -17.55
C ASP A 46 -7.09 -11.55 -16.41
N LEU A 47 -5.98 -12.13 -15.96
CA LEU A 47 -5.22 -11.63 -14.81
C LEU A 47 -4.00 -10.86 -15.26
N GLN A 48 -4.01 -9.55 -15.00
CA GLN A 48 -2.89 -8.64 -15.19
C GLN A 48 -2.25 -8.36 -13.83
N LEU A 49 -1.22 -9.12 -13.47
CA LEU A 49 -0.61 -9.10 -12.13
C LEU A 49 0.76 -8.44 -12.13
N GLN A 50 0.97 -7.51 -11.19
CA GLN A 50 2.28 -6.98 -10.83
C GLN A 50 2.52 -7.18 -9.33
N THR A 51 3.73 -7.63 -8.99
CA THR A 51 4.17 -7.83 -7.61
C THR A 51 5.42 -6.99 -7.35
N LEU A 52 5.46 -6.29 -6.21
CA LEU A 52 6.64 -5.58 -5.72
C LEU A 52 6.96 -6.07 -4.31
N THR A 53 8.15 -6.65 -4.13
CA THR A 53 8.59 -7.12 -2.81
C THR A 53 9.89 -6.47 -2.37
N ASP A 54 10.01 -6.23 -1.06
CA ASP A 54 11.22 -5.72 -0.42
C ASP A 54 11.79 -4.50 -1.15
N SER A 55 13.05 -4.53 -1.61
CA SER A 55 13.71 -3.41 -2.28
C SER A 55 13.05 -2.96 -3.59
N GLN A 56 12.13 -3.74 -4.15
CA GLN A 56 11.33 -3.35 -5.32
C GLN A 56 10.15 -2.45 -4.95
N ALA A 57 9.72 -2.48 -3.69
CA ALA A 57 8.57 -1.76 -3.16
C ALA A 57 8.96 -0.37 -2.63
N GLY A 58 9.80 0.35 -3.38
CA GLY A 58 10.06 1.77 -3.15
C GLY A 58 8.83 2.62 -3.49
N ARG A 59 8.71 3.80 -2.88
CA ARG A 59 7.52 4.65 -3.04
C ARG A 59 7.22 4.94 -4.51
N ASP A 60 8.21 5.38 -5.27
CA ASP A 60 8.03 5.73 -6.68
C ASP A 60 7.70 4.50 -7.56
N ALA A 61 8.22 3.33 -7.20
CA ALA A 61 7.90 2.09 -7.90
C ALA A 61 6.43 1.68 -7.69
N ILE A 62 5.91 1.85 -6.46
CA ILE A 62 4.49 1.62 -6.14
C ILE A 62 3.61 2.61 -6.92
N VAL A 63 3.95 3.90 -6.90
CA VAL A 63 3.24 4.95 -7.66
C VAL A 63 3.22 4.63 -9.16
N ALA A 64 4.36 4.27 -9.74
CA ALA A 64 4.45 3.90 -11.14
C ALA A 64 3.64 2.63 -11.47
N ALA A 65 3.57 1.66 -10.55
CA ALA A 65 2.77 0.46 -10.72
C ALA A 65 1.26 0.75 -10.71
N PHE A 66 0.78 1.70 -9.89
CA PHE A 66 -0.60 2.18 -9.95
C PHE A 66 -0.97 2.73 -11.34
N GLY A 67 -0.05 3.44 -12.00
CA GLY A 67 -0.26 3.93 -13.37
C GLY A 67 -0.53 2.82 -14.39
N ARG A 68 -0.11 1.58 -14.10
CA ARG A 68 -0.39 0.41 -14.95
C ARG A 68 -1.74 -0.25 -14.68
N LEU A 69 -2.43 0.15 -13.60
CA LEU A 69 -3.80 -0.28 -13.27
C LEU A 69 -4.87 0.57 -14.00
N GLY A 70 -4.49 1.77 -14.45
CA GLY A 70 -5.37 2.73 -15.14
C GLY A 70 -6.00 2.35 -16.49
N PRO A 71 -5.57 1.32 -17.27
CA PRO A 71 -6.33 0.89 -18.44
C PRO A 71 -7.62 0.10 -18.08
N ALA A 72 -7.88 -0.16 -16.80
CA ALA A 72 -9.10 -0.81 -16.35
C ALA A 72 -10.35 0.05 -16.62
N ARG A 73 -11.42 -0.57 -17.10
CA ARG A 73 -12.69 0.09 -17.47
C ARG A 73 -13.89 -0.56 -16.79
N ALA A 74 -15.08 -0.02 -17.02
CA ALA A 74 -16.32 -0.61 -16.55
C ALA A 74 -16.41 -2.11 -16.87
N GLY A 75 -16.65 -2.92 -15.83
CA GLY A 75 -16.66 -4.38 -15.89
C GLY A 75 -15.34 -5.06 -15.50
N ASP A 76 -14.23 -4.31 -15.43
CA ASP A 76 -12.96 -4.79 -14.89
C ASP A 76 -12.87 -4.54 -13.38
N VAL A 77 -11.89 -5.20 -12.76
CA VAL A 77 -11.54 -5.02 -11.34
C VAL A 77 -10.11 -4.55 -11.23
N VAL A 78 -9.88 -3.52 -10.42
CA VAL A 78 -8.55 -3.13 -9.93
C VAL A 78 -8.42 -3.63 -8.50
N PHE A 79 -7.33 -4.33 -8.20
CA PHE A 79 -7.06 -4.85 -6.88
C PHE A 79 -5.69 -4.39 -6.38
N PHE A 80 -5.67 -3.63 -5.29
CA PHE A 80 -4.44 -3.26 -4.60
C PHE A 80 -4.35 -3.99 -3.26
N PHE A 81 -3.27 -4.73 -3.07
CA PHE A 81 -2.95 -5.42 -1.83
C PHE A 81 -1.62 -4.91 -1.29
N PHE A 82 -1.60 -4.47 -0.04
CA PHE A 82 -0.38 -4.06 0.64
C PHE A 82 -0.22 -4.85 1.94
N SER A 83 0.95 -5.44 2.15
CA SER A 83 1.35 -6.03 3.42
C SER A 83 2.72 -5.48 3.83
N GLY A 84 2.79 -4.85 4.99
CA GLY A 84 3.98 -4.12 5.44
C GLY A 84 3.67 -3.24 6.64
N HIS A 85 4.55 -2.28 6.93
CA HIS A 85 4.35 -1.33 8.01
C HIS A 85 3.39 -0.20 7.64
N GLY A 86 2.53 0.16 8.58
CA GLY A 86 1.79 1.42 8.62
C GLY A 86 2.45 2.41 9.59
N SER A 87 2.20 3.69 9.39
CA SER A 87 2.67 4.76 10.29
C SER A 87 1.82 6.02 10.15
N GLN A 88 2.20 7.06 10.88
CA GLN A 88 1.69 8.42 10.70
C GLN A 88 2.82 9.36 10.28
N ALA A 89 2.51 10.42 9.55
CA ALA A 89 3.44 11.49 9.24
C ALA A 89 2.82 12.86 9.55
N VAL A 90 3.63 13.87 9.86
CA VAL A 90 3.13 15.23 10.09
C VAL A 90 2.60 15.81 8.76
N THR A 91 1.32 16.20 8.75
CA THR A 91 0.70 16.83 7.59
C THR A 91 1.29 18.23 7.36
N PRO A 92 1.71 18.56 6.12
CA PRO A 92 2.24 19.87 5.79
C PRO A 92 1.15 20.94 5.98
N PRO A 93 1.51 22.18 6.37
CA PRO A 93 0.56 23.26 6.64
C PRO A 93 -0.52 23.46 5.56
N GLU A 94 -0.15 23.25 4.30
CA GLU A 94 -0.99 23.38 3.11
C GLU A 94 -2.17 22.39 3.10
N LEU A 95 -2.00 21.21 3.70
CA LEU A 95 -3.00 20.13 3.74
C LEU A 95 -3.71 20.01 5.10
N ARG A 96 -3.31 20.80 6.11
CA ARG A 96 -3.90 20.76 7.45
C ARG A 96 -5.39 21.06 7.54
N PRO A 97 -6.00 21.92 6.70
CA PRO A 97 -7.44 22.16 6.78
C PRO A 97 -8.28 20.88 6.60
N ASP A 98 -7.72 19.87 5.92
CA ASP A 98 -8.36 18.57 5.68
C ASP A 98 -7.98 17.51 6.72
N GLU A 99 -7.11 17.84 7.70
CA GLU A 99 -6.58 16.89 8.69
C GLU A 99 -6.75 17.38 10.13
N PRO A 100 -7.81 16.93 10.85
CA PRO A 100 -8.17 17.45 12.17
C PRO A 100 -7.10 17.30 13.26
N ASP A 101 -6.28 16.25 13.20
CA ASP A 101 -5.18 16.02 14.15
C ASP A 101 -3.81 16.44 13.60
N GLY A 102 -3.76 16.88 12.33
CA GLY A 102 -2.56 17.30 11.61
C GLY A 102 -1.61 16.15 11.25
N LEU A 103 -2.11 14.93 11.14
CA LEU A 103 -1.33 13.73 10.81
C LEU A 103 -1.90 12.98 9.61
N ASP A 104 -1.04 12.65 8.65
CA ASP A 104 -1.40 11.72 7.59
C ASP A 104 -1.28 10.29 8.11
N GLU A 105 -2.25 9.44 7.77
CA GLU A 105 -2.08 7.99 7.84
C GLU A 105 -1.27 7.52 6.63
N THR A 106 -0.33 6.60 6.83
CA THR A 106 0.68 6.31 5.80
C THR A 106 1.03 4.83 5.67
N LEU A 107 1.40 4.43 4.45
CA LEU A 107 2.05 3.16 4.15
C LEU A 107 3.56 3.37 4.07
N VAL A 108 4.31 2.62 4.86
CA VAL A 108 5.78 2.71 4.85
C VAL A 108 6.32 1.83 3.71
N CYS A 109 6.77 2.48 2.64
CA CYS A 109 7.46 1.85 1.51
C CYS A 109 8.89 1.46 1.92
N TRP A 110 9.57 0.66 1.11
CA TRP A 110 10.89 0.14 1.44
C TRP A 110 11.92 1.26 1.71
N ASP A 111 11.90 2.31 0.88
CA ASP A 111 12.81 3.45 0.95
C ASP A 111 12.32 4.60 1.84
N SER A 112 11.11 4.53 2.41
CA SER A 112 10.49 5.67 3.11
C SER A 112 11.27 6.18 4.31
N ARG A 113 12.02 5.30 4.99
CA ARG A 113 12.86 5.65 6.15
C ARG A 113 14.34 5.85 5.81
N THR A 114 14.67 5.94 4.52
CA THR A 114 16.00 6.31 4.04
C THR A 114 16.12 7.84 3.85
N PRO A 115 17.34 8.41 3.77
CA PRO A 115 17.51 9.84 3.52
C PRO A 115 16.79 10.30 2.24
N GLY A 116 15.87 11.26 2.37
CA GLY A 116 15.07 11.78 1.26
C GLY A 116 13.82 10.96 0.91
N GLY A 117 13.64 9.78 1.49
CA GLY A 117 12.43 8.97 1.33
C GLY A 117 11.28 9.46 2.20
N TRP A 118 10.06 9.29 1.69
CA TRP A 118 8.79 9.59 2.37
C TRP A 118 7.88 8.37 2.35
N ASP A 119 6.99 8.27 3.33
CA ASP A 119 5.90 7.30 3.27
C ASP A 119 4.94 7.66 2.13
N LEU A 120 4.12 6.69 1.69
CA LEU A 120 2.99 6.97 0.84
C LEU A 120 1.80 7.37 1.72
N ALA A 121 1.41 8.64 1.67
CA ALA A 121 0.30 9.16 2.48
C ALA A 121 -1.06 8.71 1.93
N ASP A 122 -2.05 8.63 2.82
CA ASP A 122 -3.43 8.29 2.52
C ASP A 122 -4.06 9.15 1.41
N LYS A 123 -3.80 10.47 1.40
CA LYS A 123 -4.26 11.39 0.36
C LYS A 123 -3.68 11.05 -1.01
N GLU A 124 -2.42 10.63 -1.06
CA GLU A 124 -1.75 10.20 -2.28
C GLU A 124 -2.32 8.86 -2.75
N LEU A 125 -2.52 7.93 -1.82
CA LEU A 125 -3.17 6.66 -2.11
C LEU A 125 -4.60 6.86 -2.62
N ALA A 126 -5.36 7.81 -2.06
CA ALA A 126 -6.69 8.17 -2.53
C ALA A 126 -6.68 8.70 -3.96
N GLN A 127 -5.71 9.56 -4.31
CA GLN A 127 -5.52 10.01 -5.70
C GLN A 127 -5.22 8.86 -6.65
N LEU A 128 -4.33 7.94 -6.26
CA LEU A 128 -3.96 6.77 -7.07
C LEU A 128 -5.15 5.81 -7.28
N ILE A 129 -5.92 5.56 -6.23
CA ILE A 129 -7.15 4.74 -6.29
C ILE A 129 -8.19 5.40 -7.21
N ALA A 130 -8.41 6.71 -7.06
CA ALA A 130 -9.35 7.45 -7.89
C ALA A 130 -8.96 7.40 -9.38
N ALA A 131 -7.66 7.57 -9.68
CA ALA A 131 -7.14 7.47 -11.03
C ALA A 131 -7.33 6.06 -11.62
N ALA A 132 -7.06 5.01 -10.84
CA ALA A 132 -7.23 3.63 -11.29
C ALA A 132 -8.70 3.26 -11.55
N GLY A 133 -9.64 3.89 -10.84
CA GLY A 133 -11.09 3.69 -11.02
C GLY A 133 -11.75 4.65 -12.01
N ALA A 134 -11.00 5.58 -12.62
CA ALA A 134 -11.57 6.72 -13.35
C ALA A 134 -12.47 6.33 -14.54
N GLN A 135 -12.28 5.14 -15.13
CA GLN A 135 -13.10 4.63 -16.24
C GLN A 135 -14.22 3.68 -15.79
N GLY A 136 -14.60 3.71 -14.50
CA GLY A 136 -15.71 2.94 -13.95
C GLY A 136 -15.37 1.51 -13.54
N ALA A 137 -14.09 1.18 -13.39
CA ALA A 137 -13.65 -0.12 -12.87
C ALA A 137 -14.00 -0.26 -11.38
N HIS A 138 -14.24 -1.50 -10.92
CA HIS A 138 -14.40 -1.76 -9.48
C HIS A 138 -13.03 -1.78 -8.81
N VAL A 139 -12.81 -0.90 -7.82
CA VAL A 139 -11.53 -0.87 -7.09
C VAL A 139 -11.69 -1.55 -5.73
N LEU A 140 -10.88 -2.57 -5.47
CA LEU A 140 -10.75 -3.26 -4.19
C LEU A 140 -9.37 -2.98 -3.61
N VAL A 141 -9.33 -2.59 -2.33
CA VAL A 141 -8.09 -2.32 -1.61
C VAL A 141 -8.06 -3.15 -0.33
N ILE A 142 -6.96 -3.84 -0.09
CA ILE A 142 -6.69 -4.55 1.16
C ILE A 142 -5.35 -4.06 1.70
N LEU A 143 -5.38 -3.52 2.93
CA LEU A 143 -4.21 -3.03 3.64
C LEU A 143 -4.00 -3.91 4.88
N ASP A 144 -2.95 -4.73 4.84
CA ASP A 144 -2.52 -5.59 5.94
C ASP A 144 -1.30 -4.96 6.65
N CYS A 145 -1.54 -3.79 7.21
CA CYS A 145 -0.57 -2.96 7.93
C CYS A 145 -1.21 -2.36 9.19
N CYS A 146 -0.45 -2.18 10.27
CA CYS A 146 -1.02 -1.70 11.52
C CYS A 146 -1.13 -0.16 11.55
N HIS A 147 -2.36 0.32 11.37
CA HIS A 147 -2.95 1.50 12.04
C HIS A 147 -4.44 1.28 12.40
N SER A 148 -4.90 0.02 12.41
CA SER A 148 -6.22 -0.37 12.92
C SER A 148 -6.13 -0.47 14.44
N GLY A 149 -6.67 0.52 15.17
CA GLY A 149 -6.49 0.72 16.62
C GLY A 149 -6.45 -0.54 17.49
N SER A 150 -5.60 -0.50 18.53
CA SER A 150 -5.34 -1.54 19.54
C SER A 150 -6.41 -2.64 19.66
N GLY A 151 -6.35 -3.65 18.79
CA GLY A 151 -7.39 -4.68 18.68
C GLY A 151 -7.39 -5.71 19.81
N THR A 152 -6.43 -5.67 20.73
CA THR A 152 -6.40 -6.56 21.90
C THR A 152 -5.94 -5.82 23.16
N ARG A 153 -6.78 -5.83 24.20
CA ARG A 153 -6.47 -5.35 25.57
C ARG A 153 -5.63 -6.36 26.36
N ALA A 154 -4.88 -7.24 25.70
CA ALA A 154 -4.05 -8.25 26.33
C ALA A 154 -2.64 -8.19 25.74
N PRO A 155 -1.57 -8.33 26.57
CA PRO A 155 -0.22 -8.38 26.06
C PRO A 155 -0.03 -9.70 25.31
N LEU A 156 -0.25 -9.68 23.99
CA LEU A 156 0.18 -10.78 23.13
C LEU A 156 1.72 -10.74 23.09
N GLN A 157 2.32 -11.90 23.38
CA GLN A 157 3.77 -12.12 23.31
C GLN A 157 4.34 -11.55 22.00
N ALA A 158 5.28 -10.60 22.12
CA ALA A 158 6.24 -10.12 21.13
C ALA A 158 5.97 -10.48 19.65
N ALA A 159 4.78 -10.16 19.15
CA ALA A 159 4.55 -10.11 17.72
C ALA A 159 5.17 -8.80 17.27
N ASN A 160 6.05 -8.83 16.26
CA ASN A 160 6.51 -7.60 15.64
C ASN A 160 5.28 -6.89 15.06
N GLU A 161 4.84 -5.84 15.73
CA GLU A 161 3.73 -5.02 15.29
C GLU A 161 4.08 -4.47 13.90
N ARG A 162 3.15 -4.54 12.94
CA ARG A 162 3.33 -3.93 11.61
C ARG A 162 3.14 -2.41 11.65
N ARG A 163 3.78 -1.78 12.64
CA ARG A 163 3.72 -0.37 12.97
C ARG A 163 5.13 0.18 13.12
N ILE A 164 5.39 1.31 12.48
CA ILE A 164 6.61 2.10 12.73
C ILE A 164 6.21 3.40 13.43
N ALA A 165 7.11 3.91 14.27
CA ALA A 165 6.95 5.21 14.91
C ALA A 165 6.65 6.31 13.89
N ARG A 166 5.87 7.30 14.33
CA ARG A 166 5.50 8.45 13.52
C ARG A 166 6.73 9.10 12.89
N ASP A 167 6.57 9.50 11.63
CA ASP A 167 7.54 10.35 10.98
C ASP A 167 7.34 11.81 11.41
N GLU A 168 8.23 12.30 12.26
CA GLU A 168 8.23 13.68 12.72
C GLU A 168 9.02 14.62 11.80
N ARG A 169 9.63 14.09 10.73
CA ARG A 169 10.36 14.91 9.75
C ARG A 169 9.37 15.86 9.05
N PRO A 170 9.70 17.17 8.92
CA PRO A 170 8.90 18.08 8.12
C PRO A 170 8.92 17.63 6.65
N ARG A 171 7.77 17.15 6.15
CA ARG A 171 7.60 16.76 4.76
C ARG A 171 7.19 17.96 3.90
N PRO A 172 7.94 18.33 2.84
CA PRO A 172 7.53 19.41 1.95
C PRO A 172 6.26 19.05 1.18
N PHE A 173 5.32 19.99 1.02
CA PHE A 173 4.12 19.80 0.20
C PHE A 173 4.45 19.37 -1.25
N THR A 174 5.56 19.87 -1.81
CA THR A 174 6.03 19.51 -3.16
C THR A 174 6.47 18.04 -3.32
N SER A 175 6.55 17.28 -2.24
CA SER A 175 6.85 15.84 -2.27
C SER A 175 5.61 14.94 -2.36
N TYR A 176 4.41 15.52 -2.30
CA TYR A 176 3.15 14.81 -2.53
C TYR A 176 2.88 14.67 -4.04
N LEU A 177 2.02 13.71 -4.41
CA LEU A 177 1.52 13.54 -5.79
C LEU A 177 0.53 14.65 -6.20
#